data_AF-A0A8S9WN56-F1
#
_entry.id   AF-A0A8S9WN56-F1
#
_cell.length_a   1.000
_cell.length_b   1.000
_cell.length_c   1.000
_cell.angle_alpha   90.00
_cell.angle_beta   90.00
_cell.angle_gamma   90.00
#
_symmetry.space_group_name_H-M   'P 1'
#
loop_
_entity.id
_entity.type
_entity.pdbx_description
1 polymer ?
#
loop_
_entity_poly.entity_id
_entity_poly.type
_entity_poly.pdbx_seq_one_letter_code
_entity_poly.pdbx_strand_id
1 'polypeptide(L)'
;MALKWHYLYLKEKRSPFGMVAIRLVLVMNFILILAIIIWFLENHFDPGGMLDQNDPTGVFSFIDAIYFTMVTVMTVGYGDIVPVSPLARMLDAFLITFGRIFVWMIFIGTAYQFIYQQYREERELKKLQKKLNNHIIVCGYGMTGQAVVDELLNKKYDLEQLVVIDNNEEFIRYAADNDITAILGSASKENILKKAAIEKAQTIIITTGRDDTNVLIGLSAKNLNPNITSISRVNE
;
A
#
# COMPACT_ATOMS: atom_id res chain seq x y z
N MET A 1 10.29 18.24 -28.22
CA MET A 1 10.01 18.36 -26.78
C MET A 1 9.44 17.01 -26.33
N ALA A 2 10.33 16.04 -26.03
CA ALA A 2 9.94 14.66 -25.78
C ALA A 2 9.37 14.52 -24.37
N LEU A 3 8.10 14.11 -24.27
CA LEU A 3 7.49 13.73 -22.99
C LEU A 3 8.20 12.46 -22.50
N LYS A 4 8.95 12.57 -21.40
CA LYS A 4 9.45 11.42 -20.64
C LYS A 4 8.26 10.68 -20.02
N TRP A 5 8.03 9.45 -20.46
CA TRP A 5 6.90 8.62 -20.05
C TRP A 5 7.10 8.04 -18.65
N HIS A 6 6.02 7.99 -17.88
CA HIS A 6 6.03 7.56 -16.48
C HIS A 6 5.85 6.05 -16.37
N TYR A 7 6.90 5.40 -15.85
CA TYR A 7 6.98 3.99 -15.49
C TYR A 7 5.87 3.57 -14.52
N LEU A 8 5.17 2.47 -14.80
CA LEU A 8 4.23 1.85 -13.87
C LEU A 8 4.90 0.73 -13.06
N TYR A 9 6.09 1.04 -12.55
CA TYR A 9 6.68 0.31 -11.43
C TYR A 9 6.08 0.88 -10.15
N LEU A 10 5.06 0.20 -9.62
CA LEU A 10 4.42 0.52 -8.35
C LEU A 10 5.35 0.13 -7.21
N LYS A 11 6.45 0.88 -7.07
CA LYS A 11 7.31 0.79 -5.90
C LYS A 11 6.52 1.27 -4.69
N GLU A 12 6.21 0.38 -3.76
CA GLU A 12 5.87 0.80 -2.40
C GLU A 12 7.02 1.64 -1.86
N LYS A 13 6.81 2.96 -1.77
CA LYS A 13 7.92 3.90 -1.57
C LYS A 13 8.44 3.93 -0.14
N ARG A 14 7.90 3.13 0.79
CA ARG A 14 8.42 2.88 2.16
C ARG A 14 7.86 1.54 2.64
N SER A 15 8.62 0.77 3.43
CA SER A 15 8.06 -0.44 4.03
C SER A 15 6.83 -0.05 4.87
N PRO A 16 5.66 -0.68 4.66
CA PRO A 16 4.46 -0.40 5.44
C PRO A 16 4.74 -0.44 6.95
N PHE A 17 5.59 -1.39 7.36
CA PHE A 17 6.03 -1.56 8.74
C PHE A 17 6.77 -0.36 9.33
N GLY A 18 7.68 0.28 8.58
CA GLY A 18 8.44 1.43 9.07
C GLY A 18 7.56 2.66 9.32
N MET A 19 6.56 2.87 8.47
CA MET A 19 5.61 3.98 8.65
C MET A 19 4.65 3.77 9.82
N VAL A 20 4.30 2.52 10.13
CA VAL A 20 3.50 2.18 11.31
C VAL A 20 4.33 2.35 12.57
N ALA A 21 5.58 1.88 12.58
CA ALA A 21 6.48 1.99 13.73
C ALA A 21 6.70 3.45 14.18
N ILE A 22 6.97 4.37 13.24
CA ILE A 22 7.15 5.80 13.56
C ILE A 22 5.90 6.37 14.22
N ARG A 23 4.70 6.04 13.72
CA ARG A 23 3.43 6.53 14.28
C ARG A 23 3.17 5.96 15.68
N LEU A 24 3.46 4.68 15.91
CA LEU A 24 3.35 4.07 17.23
C LEU A 24 4.25 4.79 18.25
N VAL A 25 5.48 5.11 17.85
CA VAL A 25 6.40 5.90 18.69
C VAL A 25 5.83 7.29 18.97
N LEU A 26 5.27 7.98 17.96
CA LEU A 26 4.64 9.30 18.17
C LEU A 26 3.46 9.24 19.14
N VAL A 27 2.58 8.24 18.99
CA VAL A 27 1.41 8.05 19.87
C VAL A 27 1.86 7.69 21.29
N MET A 28 2.86 6.81 21.44
CA MET A 28 3.41 6.45 22.75
C MET A 28 4.00 7.65 23.48
N ASN A 29 4.79 8.48 22.78
CA ASN A 29 5.33 9.72 23.35
C ASN A 29 4.22 10.71 23.72
N PHE A 30 3.18 10.83 22.88
CA PHE A 30 2.04 11.71 23.17
C PHE A 30 1.25 11.26 24.40
N ILE A 31 0.97 9.95 24.53
CA ILE A 31 0.34 9.37 25.72
C ILE A 31 1.20 9.60 26.96
N LEU A 32 2.52 9.42 26.86
CA LEU A 32 3.43 9.67 27.98
C LEU A 32 3.40 11.15 28.41
N ILE A 33 3.38 12.09 27.47
CA ILE A 33 3.27 13.53 27.77
C ILE A 33 1.94 13.83 28.48
N LEU A 34 0.83 13.28 28.00
CA LEU A 34 -0.47 13.45 28.65
C LEU A 34 -0.50 12.85 30.06
N ALA A 35 0.08 11.66 30.24
CA ALA A 35 0.22 11.02 31.54
C ALA A 35 1.06 11.85 32.51
N ILE A 36 2.17 12.44 32.05
CA ILE A 36 3.00 13.35 32.85
C ILE A 36 2.18 14.59 33.25
N ILE A 37 1.41 15.17 32.33
CA ILE A 37 0.57 16.33 32.61
C ILE A 37 -0.49 15.98 33.66
N ILE A 38 -1.22 14.87 33.49
CA ILE A 38 -2.25 14.44 34.45
C ILE A 38 -1.64 14.18 35.81
N TRP A 39 -0.56 13.40 35.88
CA TRP A 39 0.14 13.11 37.11
C TRP A 39 0.62 14.39 37.81
N PHE A 40 1.17 15.33 37.06
CA PHE A 40 1.63 16.60 37.61
C PHE A 40 0.48 17.45 38.17
N LEU A 41 -0.62 17.56 37.42
CA LEU A 41 -1.79 18.34 37.82
C LEU A 41 -2.47 17.75 39.06
N GLU A 42 -2.64 16.43 39.11
CA GLU A 42 -3.17 15.73 40.27
C GLU A 42 -2.30 16.00 41.52
N ASN A 43 -0.98 15.85 41.41
CA ASN A 43 -0.11 15.96 42.59
C ASN A 43 0.12 17.40 43.09
N HIS A 44 -0.03 18.43 42.24
CA HIS A 44 0.30 19.81 42.60
C HIS A 44 -0.91 20.75 42.71
N PHE A 45 -2.01 20.47 42.01
CA PHE A 45 -3.14 21.39 41.91
C PHE A 45 -4.45 20.82 42.46
N ASP A 46 -4.67 19.52 42.33
CA ASP A 46 -5.92 18.88 42.76
C ASP A 46 -5.70 17.47 43.34
N PRO A 47 -5.03 17.36 44.50
CA PRO A 47 -4.75 16.06 45.10
C PRO A 47 -6.05 15.34 45.50
N GLY A 48 -6.25 14.13 45.00
CA GLY A 48 -7.47 13.34 45.21
C GLY A 48 -8.58 13.66 44.20
N GLY A 49 -8.26 14.37 43.11
CA GLY A 49 -9.14 14.61 41.97
C GLY A 49 -9.39 13.34 41.14
N MET A 50 -8.46 12.38 41.18
CA MET A 50 -8.58 11.05 40.59
C MET A 50 -8.80 9.98 41.67
N LEU A 51 -9.73 9.07 41.41
CA LEU A 51 -10.03 7.95 42.30
C LEU A 51 -9.80 6.63 41.57
N ASP A 52 -8.91 5.80 42.12
CA ASP A 52 -8.80 4.39 41.79
C ASP A 52 -9.67 3.57 42.76
N GLN A 53 -10.62 2.81 42.22
CA GLN A 53 -11.54 1.99 43.00
C GLN A 53 -10.88 0.72 43.57
N ASN A 54 -9.76 0.29 43.00
CA ASN A 54 -9.07 -0.95 43.37
C ASN A 54 -7.89 -0.72 44.32
N ASP A 55 -7.46 0.54 44.52
CA ASP A 55 -6.36 0.87 45.40
C ASP A 55 -6.83 1.33 46.80
N PRO A 56 -6.55 0.55 47.86
CA PRO A 56 -6.86 0.95 49.24
C PRO A 56 -5.94 2.06 49.79
N THR A 57 -4.84 2.43 49.12
CA THR A 57 -3.93 3.48 49.59
C THR A 57 -4.39 4.90 49.23
N GLY A 58 -5.22 5.02 48.19
CA GLY A 58 -5.76 6.30 47.73
C GLY A 58 -4.71 7.23 47.12
N VAL A 59 -3.53 6.71 46.75
CA VAL A 59 -2.42 7.49 46.18
C VAL A 59 -2.38 7.29 44.68
N PHE A 60 -2.64 8.35 43.91
CA PHE A 60 -2.56 8.31 42.46
C PHE A 60 -1.10 8.30 41.97
N SER A 61 -0.62 7.13 41.53
CA SER A 61 0.76 6.96 41.09
C SER A 61 0.99 7.40 39.63
N PHE A 62 2.25 7.51 39.22
CA PHE A 62 2.58 7.78 37.81
C PHE A 62 2.15 6.65 36.87
N ILE A 63 2.15 5.41 37.37
CA ILE A 63 1.70 4.24 36.60
C ILE A 63 0.19 4.34 36.34
N ASP A 64 -0.58 4.78 37.33
CA ASP A 64 -2.02 5.00 37.22
C ASP A 64 -2.34 6.09 36.20
N ALA A 65 -1.53 7.15 36.14
CA ALA A 65 -1.65 8.19 35.13
C ALA A 65 -1.39 7.66 33.70
N ILE A 66 -0.37 6.81 33.51
CA ILE A 66 -0.12 6.16 32.21
C ILE A 66 -1.30 5.26 31.84
N TYR A 67 -1.73 4.42 32.77
CA TYR A 67 -2.83 3.48 32.58
C TYR A 67 -4.14 4.21 32.22
N PHE A 68 -4.56 5.17 33.04
CA PHE A 68 -5.75 5.98 32.81
C PHE A 68 -5.71 6.69 31.46
N THR A 69 -4.57 7.33 31.13
CA THR A 69 -4.40 8.04 29.85
C THR A 69 -4.51 7.06 28.69
N MET A 70 -3.83 5.91 28.76
CA MET A 70 -3.85 4.90 27.69
C MET A 70 -5.26 4.34 27.47
N VAL A 71 -5.95 3.92 28.55
CA VAL A 71 -7.30 3.35 28.51
C VAL A 71 -8.32 4.36 27.97
N THR A 72 -8.19 5.62 28.35
CA THR A 72 -9.14 6.68 27.95
C THR A 72 -8.89 7.19 26.53
N VAL A 73 -7.62 7.40 26.15
CA VAL A 73 -7.25 7.79 24.77
C VAL A 73 -7.62 6.69 23.78
N MET A 74 -7.45 5.42 24.15
CA MET A 74 -7.85 4.25 23.35
C MET A 74 -9.36 3.97 23.39
N THR A 75 -10.14 4.78 24.13
CA THR A 75 -11.59 4.62 24.27
C THR A 75 -12.03 3.27 24.84
N VAL A 76 -11.16 2.60 25.60
CA VAL A 76 -11.50 1.36 26.31
C VAL A 76 -12.36 1.68 27.52
N GLY A 77 -11.91 2.65 28.33
CA GLY A 77 -12.69 3.22 29.43
C GLY A 77 -13.18 2.19 30.46
N TYR A 78 -12.28 1.41 31.05
CA TYR A 78 -12.66 0.40 32.06
C TYR A 78 -13.42 0.99 33.26
N GLY A 79 -13.17 2.25 33.61
CA GLY A 79 -13.89 2.98 34.67
C GLY A 79 -13.46 2.62 36.09
N ASP A 80 -12.34 1.92 36.23
CA ASP A 80 -11.65 1.60 37.47
C ASP A 80 -10.93 2.82 38.06
N ILE A 81 -10.34 3.66 37.21
CA ILE A 81 -9.81 4.98 37.56
C ILE A 81 -10.67 6.07 36.93
N VAL A 82 -11.20 6.98 37.75
CA VAL A 82 -12.13 8.02 37.29
C VAL A 82 -11.87 9.40 37.92
N PRO A 83 -12.12 10.49 37.18
CA PRO A 83 -12.06 11.84 37.74
C PRO A 83 -13.30 12.12 38.61
N VAL A 84 -13.07 12.43 39.88
CA VAL A 84 -14.12 12.73 40.86
C VAL A 84 -14.30 14.22 41.11
N SER A 85 -13.23 15.02 41.00
CA SER A 85 -13.29 16.46 41.18
C SER A 85 -13.81 17.21 39.93
N PRO A 86 -14.35 18.44 40.10
CA PRO A 86 -14.71 19.28 38.96
C PRO A 86 -13.54 19.58 38.02
N LEU A 87 -12.33 19.82 38.57
CA LEU A 87 -11.15 20.14 37.76
C LEU A 87 -10.69 18.92 36.96
N ALA A 88 -10.55 17.75 37.59
CA ALA A 88 -10.16 16.51 36.91
C ALA A 88 -11.16 16.15 35.79
N ARG A 89 -12.46 16.34 36.02
CA ARG A 89 -13.50 16.13 34.98
C ARG A 89 -13.37 17.09 33.81
N MET A 90 -13.05 18.37 34.06
CA MET A 90 -12.80 19.32 32.98
C MET A 90 -11.52 18.99 32.21
N LEU A 91 -10.45 18.59 32.90
CA LEU A 91 -9.21 18.17 32.27
C LEU A 91 -9.45 16.94 31.39
N ASP A 92 -10.14 15.92 31.88
CA ASP A 92 -10.50 14.76 31.07
C ASP A 92 -11.36 15.16 29.84
N ALA A 93 -12.42 15.94 30.07
CA ALA A 93 -13.33 16.38 29.02
C ALA A 93 -12.63 17.18 27.90
N PHE A 94 -11.66 18.04 28.23
CA PHE A 94 -10.96 18.85 27.23
C PHE A 94 -9.62 18.23 26.82
N LEU A 95 -8.68 18.07 27.74
CA LEU A 95 -7.31 17.61 27.42
C LEU A 95 -7.32 16.22 26.77
N ILE A 96 -8.03 15.25 27.36
CA ILE A 96 -8.02 13.87 26.86
C ILE A 96 -8.88 13.73 25.61
N THR A 97 -10.04 14.38 25.55
CA THR A 97 -10.88 14.33 24.33
C THR A 97 -10.18 14.93 23.12
N PHE A 98 -9.54 16.10 23.25
CA PHE A 98 -8.78 16.69 22.14
C PHE A 98 -7.52 15.87 21.82
N GLY A 99 -6.85 15.33 22.84
CA GLY A 99 -5.74 14.41 22.66
C GLY A 99 -6.12 13.13 21.90
N ARG A 100 -7.30 12.58 22.19
CA ARG A 100 -7.88 11.46 21.44
C ARG A 100 -8.07 11.82 19.98
N ILE A 101 -8.71 12.95 19.66
CA ILE A 101 -8.91 13.39 18.27
C ILE A 101 -7.56 13.49 17.53
N PHE A 102 -6.52 14.01 18.20
CA PHE A 102 -5.17 14.07 17.65
C PHE A 102 -4.59 12.69 17.32
N VAL A 103 -4.71 11.72 18.22
CA VAL A 103 -4.25 10.33 17.97
C VAL A 103 -5.01 9.72 16.79
N TRP A 104 -6.32 9.89 16.71
CA TRP A 104 -7.12 9.41 15.56
C TRP A 104 -6.69 10.06 14.23
N MET A 105 -6.32 11.35 14.23
CA MET A 105 -5.81 12.03 13.03
C MET A 105 -4.44 11.49 12.55
N ILE A 106 -3.58 11.00 13.45
CA ILE A 106 -2.31 10.37 13.05
C ILE A 106 -2.57 9.09 12.24
N PHE A 107 -3.61 8.34 12.60
CA PHE A 107 -4.01 7.11 11.92
C PHE A 107 -4.92 7.36 10.71
N ILE A 108 -5.77 8.39 10.68
CA ILE A 108 -6.60 8.67 9.48
C ILE A 108 -5.73 8.93 8.24
N GLY A 109 -4.53 9.49 8.43
CA GLY A 109 -3.56 9.70 7.37
C GLY A 109 -3.08 8.41 6.68
N THR A 110 -3.03 7.25 7.37
CA THR A 110 -2.67 5.97 6.72
C THR A 110 -3.77 5.48 5.82
N ALA A 111 -5.01 5.49 6.32
CA ALA A 111 -6.17 5.08 5.55
C ALA A 111 -6.27 5.96 4.28
N TYR A 112 -6.08 7.27 4.43
CA TYR A 112 -6.04 8.18 3.30
C TYR A 112 -4.90 7.86 2.32
N GLN A 113 -3.67 7.65 2.82
CA GLN A 113 -2.52 7.33 1.98
C GLN A 113 -2.72 6.03 1.18
N PHE A 114 -3.28 5.00 1.81
CA PHE A 114 -3.56 3.71 1.17
C PHE A 114 -4.62 3.84 0.08
N ILE A 115 -5.75 4.49 0.40
CA ILE A 115 -6.83 4.75 -0.57
C ILE A 115 -6.32 5.62 -1.72
N TYR A 116 -5.56 6.67 -1.41
CA TYR A 116 -5.00 7.59 -2.41
C TYR A 116 -4.02 6.88 -3.33
N GLN A 117 -3.19 5.97 -2.78
CA GLN A 117 -2.28 5.16 -3.58
C GLN A 117 -3.07 4.28 -4.54
N GLN A 118 -4.00 3.46 -4.05
CA GLN A 118 -4.83 2.59 -4.90
C GLN A 118 -5.56 3.38 -6.00
N TYR A 119 -6.11 4.54 -5.66
CA TYR A 119 -6.80 5.42 -6.60
C TYR A 119 -5.88 5.94 -7.71
N ARG A 120 -4.65 6.33 -7.36
CA ARG A 120 -3.65 6.80 -8.32
C ARG A 120 -3.24 5.66 -9.26
N GLU A 121 -2.99 4.47 -8.72
CA GLU A 121 -2.56 3.30 -9.48
C GLU A 121 -3.60 2.92 -10.53
N GLU A 122 -4.88 2.88 -10.16
CA GLU A 122 -5.97 2.61 -11.10
C GLU A 122 -6.10 3.70 -12.17
N ARG A 123 -5.94 4.98 -11.80
CA ARG A 123 -6.00 6.08 -12.77
C ARG A 123 -4.86 6.02 -13.78
N GLU A 124 -3.63 5.77 -13.32
CA GLU A 124 -2.48 5.65 -14.20
C GLU A 124 -2.61 4.44 -15.13
N LEU A 125 -3.05 3.28 -14.60
CA LEU A 125 -3.34 2.10 -15.42
C LEU A 125 -4.40 2.40 -16.49
N LYS A 126 -5.51 3.06 -16.13
CA LYS A 126 -6.56 3.43 -17.09
C LYS A 126 -6.04 4.39 -18.17
N LYS A 127 -5.13 5.32 -17.84
CA LYS A 127 -4.50 6.20 -18.84
C LYS A 127 -3.63 5.41 -19.81
N LEU A 128 -2.84 4.46 -19.31
CA LEU A 128 -2.02 3.57 -20.13
C LEU A 128 -2.90 2.73 -21.07
N GLN A 129 -3.90 2.03 -20.53
CA GLN A 129 -4.84 1.19 -21.30
C GLN A 129 -5.64 1.96 -22.35
N LYS A 130 -5.81 3.29 -22.18
CA LYS A 130 -6.43 4.15 -23.20
C LYS A 130 -5.53 4.39 -24.41
N LYS A 131 -4.21 4.32 -24.23
CA LYS A 131 -3.20 4.50 -25.28
C LYS A 131 -2.87 3.18 -25.99
N LEU A 132 -3.00 2.07 -25.28
CA LEU A 132 -2.79 0.73 -25.84
C LEU A 132 -3.93 0.35 -26.79
N ASN A 133 -3.57 0.11 -28.05
CA ASN A 133 -4.43 -0.43 -29.08
C ASN A 133 -3.57 -1.10 -30.16
N ASN A 134 -3.97 -2.29 -30.62
CA ASN A 134 -3.24 -3.06 -31.63
C ASN A 134 -1.76 -3.27 -31.27
N HIS A 135 -1.48 -3.50 -29.98
CA HIS A 135 -0.16 -3.68 -29.40
C HIS A 135 0.20 -5.16 -29.25
N ILE A 136 1.48 -5.43 -28.96
CA ILE A 136 2.02 -6.77 -28.72
C ILE A 136 2.29 -6.94 -27.22
N ILE A 137 1.82 -8.05 -26.66
CA ILE A 137 2.09 -8.44 -25.29
C ILE A 137 3.14 -9.55 -25.28
N VAL A 138 4.24 -9.38 -24.56
CA VAL A 138 5.27 -10.41 -24.36
C VAL A 138 5.19 -10.91 -22.92
N CYS A 139 4.86 -12.20 -22.75
CA CYS A 139 4.71 -12.86 -21.45
C CYS A 139 5.98 -13.65 -21.11
N GLY A 140 6.71 -13.17 -20.11
CA GLY A 140 8.03 -13.65 -19.71
C GLY A 140 9.13 -12.80 -20.35
N TYR A 141 9.72 -11.87 -19.59
CA TYR A 141 10.78 -10.94 -19.98
C TYR A 141 12.17 -11.33 -19.43
N GLY A 142 12.42 -12.64 -19.30
CA GLY A 142 13.76 -13.20 -19.15
C GLY A 142 14.55 -13.18 -20.46
N MET A 143 15.59 -14.01 -20.59
CA MET A 143 16.47 -14.04 -21.77
C MET A 143 15.72 -14.14 -23.11
N THR A 144 14.76 -15.05 -23.22
CA THR A 144 14.00 -15.24 -24.47
C THR A 144 13.04 -14.09 -24.75
N GLY A 145 12.38 -13.56 -23.73
CA GLY A 145 11.48 -12.42 -23.90
C GLY A 145 12.22 -11.16 -24.32
N GLN A 146 13.41 -10.93 -23.75
CA GLN A 146 14.31 -9.84 -24.14
C GLN A 146 14.71 -9.97 -25.61
N ALA A 147 15.18 -11.15 -26.03
CA ALA A 147 15.53 -11.39 -27.44
C ALA A 147 14.36 -11.17 -28.41
N VAL A 148 13.13 -11.55 -28.00
CA VAL A 148 11.91 -11.27 -28.79
C VAL A 148 11.66 -9.78 -28.90
N VAL A 149 11.76 -9.04 -27.79
CA VAL A 149 11.56 -7.59 -27.80
C VAL A 149 12.62 -6.89 -28.65
N ASP A 150 13.88 -7.27 -28.53
CA ASP A 150 14.98 -6.72 -29.34
C ASP A 150 14.74 -6.94 -30.84
N GLU A 151 14.29 -8.14 -31.22
CA GLU A 151 13.94 -8.46 -32.60
C GLU A 151 12.74 -7.66 -33.12
N LEU A 152 11.72 -7.42 -32.28
CA LEU A 152 10.58 -6.57 -32.62
C LEU A 152 11.03 -5.12 -32.84
N LEU A 153 11.90 -4.59 -31.98
CA LEU A 153 12.45 -3.25 -32.14
C LEU A 153 13.29 -3.12 -33.41
N ASN A 154 14.10 -4.13 -33.74
CA ASN A 154 14.85 -4.19 -35.00
C ASN A 154 13.93 -4.20 -36.24
N LYS A 155 12.73 -4.78 -36.12
CA LYS A 155 11.69 -4.79 -37.16
C LYS A 155 10.86 -3.50 -37.23
N LYS A 156 11.29 -2.44 -36.54
CA LYS A 156 10.65 -1.11 -36.52
C LYS A 156 9.26 -1.09 -35.86
N TYR A 157 9.00 -2.00 -34.91
CA TYR A 157 7.88 -1.80 -33.99
C TYR A 157 8.23 -0.69 -33.00
N ASP A 158 7.28 0.19 -32.71
CA ASP A 158 7.50 1.26 -31.73
C ASP A 158 7.44 0.70 -30.31
N LEU A 159 8.24 1.27 -29.40
CA LEU A 159 8.24 0.91 -27.97
C LEU A 159 6.85 1.05 -27.33
N GLU A 160 6.05 2.02 -27.80
CA GLU A 160 4.69 2.26 -27.31
C GLU A 160 3.71 1.12 -27.66
N GLN A 161 4.06 0.27 -28.63
CA GLN A 161 3.29 -0.89 -29.04
C GLN A 161 3.70 -2.16 -28.30
N LEU A 162 4.67 -2.11 -27.39
CA LEU A 162 5.18 -3.28 -26.68
C LEU A 162 4.82 -3.21 -25.20
N VAL A 163 4.21 -4.28 -24.71
CA VAL A 163 3.91 -4.47 -23.29
C VAL A 163 4.54 -5.78 -22.81
N VAL A 164 5.39 -5.72 -21.79
CA VAL A 164 6.03 -6.90 -21.22
C VAL A 164 5.44 -7.24 -19.86
N ILE A 165 5.33 -8.55 -19.57
CA ILE A 165 4.80 -9.08 -18.31
C ILE A 165 5.78 -10.10 -17.76
N ASP A 166 6.22 -9.94 -16.51
CA ASP A 166 7.10 -10.91 -15.83
C ASP A 166 6.86 -10.91 -14.32
N ASN A 167 7.21 -12.02 -13.67
CA ASN A 167 7.13 -12.18 -12.21
C ASN A 167 8.37 -11.62 -11.50
N ASN A 168 9.51 -11.51 -12.18
CA ASN A 168 10.75 -11.02 -11.64
C ASN A 168 10.82 -9.49 -11.73
N GLU A 169 10.94 -8.87 -10.55
CA GLU A 169 11.03 -7.43 -10.39
C GLU A 169 12.22 -6.80 -11.10
N GLU A 170 13.36 -7.49 -11.15
CA GLU A 170 14.58 -6.99 -11.80
C GLU A 170 14.40 -6.87 -13.31
N PHE A 171 13.75 -7.85 -13.95
CA PHE A 171 13.46 -7.80 -15.38
C PHE A 171 12.46 -6.69 -15.72
N ILE A 172 11.46 -6.47 -14.88
CA ILE A 172 10.50 -5.37 -15.05
C ILE A 172 11.17 -4.01 -14.91
N ARG A 173 12.09 -3.86 -13.94
CA ARG A 173 12.90 -2.63 -13.82
C ARG A 173 13.77 -2.41 -15.05
N TYR A 174 14.44 -3.46 -15.53
CA TYR A 174 15.26 -3.38 -16.74
C TYR A 174 14.44 -2.98 -17.98
N ALA A 175 13.26 -3.56 -18.17
CA ALA A 175 12.34 -3.15 -19.24
C ALA A 175 11.96 -1.67 -19.12
N ALA A 176 11.60 -1.25 -17.91
CA ALA A 176 11.21 0.13 -17.63
C ALA A 176 12.37 1.10 -17.90
N ASP A 177 13.60 0.79 -17.48
CA ASP A 177 14.78 1.63 -17.75
C ASP A 177 15.08 1.81 -19.25
N ASN A 178 14.54 0.92 -20.10
CA ASN A 178 14.60 1.00 -21.57
C ASN A 178 13.30 1.54 -22.21
N ASP A 179 12.47 2.26 -21.42
CA ASP A 179 11.22 2.89 -21.86
C ASP A 179 10.15 1.92 -22.43
N ILE A 180 10.25 0.62 -22.10
CA ILE A 180 9.25 -0.39 -22.46
C ILE A 180 8.15 -0.41 -21.38
N THR A 181 6.89 -0.51 -21.82
CA THR A 181 5.77 -0.66 -20.88
C THR A 181 5.85 -2.04 -20.21
N ALA A 182 6.04 -2.06 -18.89
CA ALA A 182 6.26 -3.28 -18.14
C ALA A 182 5.25 -3.45 -16.99
N ILE A 183 4.76 -4.68 -16.80
CA ILE A 183 3.78 -5.04 -15.77
C ILE A 183 4.34 -6.19 -14.92
N LEU A 184 4.49 -5.94 -13.62
CA LEU A 184 4.87 -6.97 -12.65
C LEU A 184 3.68 -7.88 -12.35
N GLY A 185 3.84 -9.18 -12.59
CA GLY A 185 2.89 -10.22 -12.22
C GLY A 185 2.88 -11.41 -13.17
N SER A 186 2.09 -12.43 -12.82
CA SER A 186 2.01 -13.64 -13.62
C SER A 186 0.99 -13.46 -14.74
N ALA A 187 1.43 -13.62 -15.99
CA ALA A 187 0.57 -13.64 -17.16
C ALA A 187 -0.49 -14.76 -17.11
N SER A 188 -0.30 -15.79 -16.26
CA SER A 188 -1.33 -16.83 -16.03
C SER A 188 -2.58 -16.32 -15.32
N LYS A 189 -2.54 -15.12 -14.72
CA LYS A 189 -3.68 -14.52 -14.04
C LYS A 189 -4.41 -13.58 -15.00
N GLU A 190 -5.71 -13.81 -15.15
CA GLU A 190 -6.59 -13.01 -16.02
C GLU A 190 -6.52 -11.51 -15.72
N ASN A 191 -6.45 -11.13 -14.43
CA ASN A 191 -6.36 -9.73 -14.03
C ASN A 191 -5.07 -9.04 -14.52
N ILE A 192 -3.95 -9.77 -14.64
CA ILE A 192 -2.69 -9.23 -15.17
C ILE A 192 -2.79 -9.03 -16.69
N LEU A 193 -3.38 -9.98 -17.42
CA LEU A 193 -3.65 -9.81 -18.85
C LEU A 193 -4.59 -8.64 -19.14
N LYS A 194 -5.60 -8.43 -18.30
CA LYS A 194 -6.48 -7.25 -18.36
C LYS A 194 -5.71 -5.96 -18.10
N LYS A 195 -4.77 -5.92 -17.14
CA LYS A 195 -3.88 -4.75 -16.95
C LYS A 195 -3.11 -4.42 -18.23
N ALA A 196 -2.70 -5.42 -19.00
CA ALA A 196 -2.04 -5.27 -20.30
C ALA A 196 -2.99 -4.94 -21.47
N ALA A 197 -4.27 -4.66 -21.22
CA ALA A 197 -5.29 -4.36 -22.23
C ALA A 197 -5.39 -5.44 -23.34
N ILE A 198 -5.31 -6.71 -22.96
CA ILE A 198 -5.32 -7.84 -23.89
C ILE A 198 -6.54 -7.86 -24.84
N GLU A 199 -7.67 -7.31 -24.43
CA GLU A 199 -8.87 -7.20 -25.26
C GLU A 199 -8.65 -6.37 -26.54
N LYS A 200 -7.64 -5.50 -26.55
CA LYS A 200 -7.25 -4.64 -27.69
C LYS A 200 -5.92 -5.05 -28.31
N ALA A 201 -5.25 -6.06 -27.76
CA ALA A 201 -3.95 -6.49 -28.24
C ALA A 201 -4.09 -7.23 -29.58
N GLN A 202 -3.09 -7.06 -30.45
CA GLN A 202 -3.00 -7.77 -31.73
C GLN A 202 -2.42 -9.17 -31.54
N THR A 203 -1.32 -9.23 -30.78
CA THR A 203 -0.51 -10.44 -30.63
C THR A 203 -0.10 -10.61 -29.18
N ILE A 204 -0.11 -11.85 -28.71
CA ILE A 204 0.52 -12.28 -27.47
C ILE A 204 1.63 -13.27 -27.79
N ILE A 205 2.83 -13.01 -27.27
CA ILE A 205 4.00 -13.88 -27.41
C ILE A 205 4.33 -14.42 -26.03
N ILE A 206 4.27 -15.74 -25.88
CA ILE A 206 4.41 -16.43 -24.61
C ILE A 206 5.76 -17.13 -24.59
N THR A 207 6.68 -16.59 -23.79
CA THR A 207 8.08 -17.02 -23.69
C THR A 207 8.42 -17.53 -22.29
N THR A 208 7.42 -17.95 -21.52
CA THR A 208 7.67 -18.50 -20.18
C THR A 208 8.36 -19.85 -20.28
N GLY A 209 9.15 -20.19 -19.25
CA GLY A 209 9.97 -21.41 -19.22
C GLY A 209 9.21 -22.70 -18.88
N ARG A 210 7.88 -22.67 -18.76
CA ARG A 210 7.07 -23.84 -18.39
C ARG A 210 5.87 -24.02 -19.32
N ASP A 211 5.72 -25.21 -19.90
CA ASP A 211 4.66 -25.48 -20.88
C ASP A 211 3.26 -25.46 -20.24
N ASP A 212 3.13 -25.91 -18.99
CA ASP A 212 1.87 -25.84 -18.23
C ASP A 212 1.33 -24.40 -18.14
N THR A 213 2.25 -23.46 -17.87
CA THR A 213 1.98 -22.05 -17.74
C THR A 213 1.71 -21.43 -19.11
N ASN A 214 2.44 -21.84 -20.14
CA ASN A 214 2.24 -21.37 -21.52
C ASN A 214 0.84 -21.70 -22.04
N VAL A 215 0.38 -22.94 -21.84
CA VAL A 215 -0.98 -23.37 -22.21
C VAL A 215 -2.04 -22.55 -21.47
N LEU A 216 -1.87 -22.37 -20.16
CA LEU A 216 -2.83 -21.60 -19.35
C LEU A 216 -2.92 -20.14 -19.79
N ILE A 217 -1.78 -19.50 -20.11
CA ILE A 217 -1.74 -18.13 -20.65
C ILE A 217 -2.44 -18.09 -22.00
N GLY A 218 -2.14 -19.03 -22.91
CA GLY A 218 -2.75 -19.09 -24.23
C GLY A 218 -4.27 -19.24 -24.19
N LEU A 219 -4.78 -20.13 -23.32
CA LEU A 219 -6.22 -20.31 -23.11
C LEU A 219 -6.87 -19.05 -22.52
N SER A 220 -6.25 -18.45 -21.51
CA SER A 220 -6.74 -17.20 -20.89
C SER A 220 -6.77 -16.05 -21.90
N ALA A 221 -5.73 -15.94 -22.73
CA ALA A 221 -5.64 -14.95 -23.78
C ALA A 221 -6.75 -15.12 -24.82
N LYS A 222 -7.01 -16.35 -25.27
CA LYS A 222 -8.09 -16.64 -26.21
C LYS A 222 -9.48 -16.44 -25.63
N ASN A 223 -9.65 -16.69 -24.32
CA ASN A 223 -10.91 -16.40 -23.63
C ASN A 223 -11.20 -14.89 -23.55
N LEU A 224 -10.17 -14.08 -23.27
CA LEU A 224 -10.31 -12.62 -23.16
C LEU A 224 -10.37 -11.90 -24.51
N ASN A 225 -9.66 -12.41 -25.50
CA ASN A 225 -9.62 -11.88 -26.85
C ASN A 225 -9.59 -13.04 -27.87
N PRO A 226 -10.74 -13.49 -28.38
CA PRO A 226 -10.82 -14.62 -29.32
C PRO A 226 -9.98 -14.43 -30.60
N ASN A 227 -9.82 -13.17 -31.03
CA ASN A 227 -9.14 -12.79 -32.27
C ASN A 227 -7.63 -12.58 -32.10
N ILE A 228 -7.09 -12.66 -30.88
CA ILE A 228 -5.66 -12.43 -30.64
C ILE A 228 -4.81 -13.49 -31.35
N THR A 229 -3.72 -13.06 -31.98
CA THR A 229 -2.71 -14.01 -32.48
C THR A 229 -1.85 -14.44 -31.29
N SER A 230 -1.79 -15.75 -31.02
CA SER A 230 -1.01 -16.30 -29.91
C SER A 230 0.17 -17.08 -30.46
N ILE A 231 1.39 -16.68 -30.07
CA ILE A 231 2.64 -17.38 -30.38
C ILE A 231 3.18 -17.89 -29.05
N SER A 232 3.41 -19.18 -28.93
CA SER A 232 3.95 -19.76 -27.71
C SER A 232 5.25 -20.50 -28.00
N ARG A 233 6.23 -20.30 -27.12
CA ARG A 233 7.36 -21.21 -27.01
C ARG A 233 6.87 -22.54 -26.47
N VAL A 234 7.43 -23.63 -27.00
CA VAL A 234 7.29 -24.98 -26.47
C VAL A 234 8.69 -25.43 -26.10
N ASN A 235 8.87 -25.93 -24.88
CA ASN A 235 10.11 -26.61 -24.51
C ASN A 235 10.00 -28.08 -24.89
N GLU A 236 11.08 -28.64 -25.43
CA GLU A 236 11.25 -30.09 -25.61
C GLU A 236 11.71 -30.74 -24.31
#